data_AF-A0A0G0YJJ1-F1
#
_entry.id   AF-A0A0G0YJJ1-F1
#
_cell.length_a   1.000
_cell.length_b   1.000
_cell.length_c   1.000
_cell.angle_alpha   90.00
_cell.angle_beta   90.00
_cell.angle_gamma   90.00
#
_symmetry.space_group_name_H-M   'P 1'
#
loop_
_entity.id
_entity.type
_entity.pdbx_description
1 polymer ?
#
loop_
_entity_poly.entity_id
_entity_poly.type
_entity_poly.pdbx_seq_one_letter_code
_entity_poly.pdbx_strand_id
1 'polypeptide(L)' 'MDKVSIDFENCYGISSLKHDFDFSDYRSHLIYAPNGIMKSSLARVFDAYQKGNKANIRDRIFLNKNTNHRIEVDS' A
#
# COMPACT_ATOMS: atom_id res chain seq x y z
N MET A 1 1.13 18.94 4.07
CA MET A 1 1.38 17.50 3.86
C MET A 1 0.96 16.71 5.08
N ASP A 2 -0.35 16.65 5.29
CA ASP A 2 -0.94 16.09 6.51
C ASP A 2 -1.77 14.85 6.21
N LYS A 3 -1.88 14.45 4.95
CA LYS A 3 -2.68 13.28 4.55
C LYS A 3 -1.95 12.45 3.50
N VAL A 4 -1.98 11.13 3.69
CA VAL A 4 -1.54 10.15 2.71
C VAL A 4 -2.70 9.20 2.42
N SER A 5 -3.21 9.22 1.20
CA SER A 5 -4.33 8.37 0.78
C SER A 5 -3.80 7.20 -0.04
N ILE A 6 -4.23 5.99 0.27
CA ILE A 6 -3.85 4.76 -0.44
C ILE A 6 -5.06 4.04 -1.02
N ASP A 7 -4.89 3.49 -2.22
CA ASP A 7 -5.87 2.63 -2.88
C ASP A 7 -5.14 1.48 -3.60
N PHE A 8 -5.08 0.33 -2.92
CA PHE A 8 -4.32 -0.85 -3.34
C PHE A 8 -5.26 -2.00 -3.66
N GLU A 9 -5.11 -2.57 -4.86
CA GLU A 9 -5.79 -3.79 -5.28
C GLU A 9 -4.80 -4.73 -5.94
N ASN A 10 -4.88 -6.02 -5.59
CA ASN A 10 -4.01 -7.09 -6.09
C ASN A 10 -2.50 -6.78 -5.93
N CYS A 11 -2.11 -6.15 -4.82
CA CYS A 11 -0.73 -5.74 -4.54
C CYS A 11 0.00 -6.73 -3.62
N TYR A 12 0.94 -7.53 -4.14
CA TYR A 12 1.71 -8.50 -3.35
C TYR A 12 0.86 -9.45 -2.48
N GLY A 13 -0.39 -9.72 -2.88
CA GLY A 13 -1.36 -10.52 -2.12
C GLY A 13 -2.38 -9.72 -1.30
N ILE A 14 -2.30 -8.38 -1.29
CA ILE A 14 -3.41 -7.53 -0.85
C ILE A 14 -4.51 -7.62 -1.89
N SER A 15 -5.67 -8.15 -1.53
CA SER A 15 -6.83 -8.19 -2.43
C SER A 15 -7.38 -6.78 -2.68
N SER A 16 -7.68 -6.05 -1.61
CA SER A 16 -8.09 -4.64 -1.63
C SER A 16 -7.76 -3.98 -0.29
N LEU A 17 -7.24 -2.75 -0.32
CA LEU A 17 -7.01 -1.90 0.84
C LEU A 17 -7.12 -0.44 0.42
N LYS A 18 -8.09 0.28 1.01
CA LYS A 18 -8.27 1.71 0.82
C LYS A 18 -8.29 2.40 2.18
N HIS A 19 -7.42 3.39 2.35
CA HIS A 19 -7.28 4.06 3.63
C HIS A 19 -6.64 5.44 3.47
N ASP A 20 -7.06 6.35 4.34
CA ASP A 20 -6.53 7.71 4.42
C ASP A 20 -5.80 7.85 5.76
N PHE A 21 -4.47 7.98 5.70
CA PHE A 21 -3.65 8.28 6.86
C PHE A 21 -3.63 9.78 7.10
N ASP A 22 -4.30 10.23 8.15
CA ASP A 22 -4.30 11.62 8.60
C ASP A 22 -3.23 11.84 9.67
N PHE A 23 -2.28 12.73 9.39
CA PHE A 23 -1.14 13.08 10.22
C PHE A 23 -1.27 14.43 10.92
N SER A 24 -2.43 15.10 10.80
CA SER A 24 -2.69 16.42 11.39
C SER A 24 -2.60 16.38 12.92
N ASP A 25 -3.23 15.39 13.56
CA ASP A 25 -3.23 15.22 15.02
C ASP A 25 -2.07 14.33 15.51
N TYR A 26 -1.71 13.29 14.75
CA TYR A 26 -0.69 12.30 15.12
C TYR A 26 0.25 11.98 13.97
N ARG A 27 1.55 12.09 14.21
CA ARG A 27 2.58 11.85 13.18
C ARG A 27 2.90 10.38 12.91
N SER A 28 2.21 9.45 13.57
CA SER A 28 2.51 8.01 13.48
C SER A 28 1.23 7.18 13.53
N HIS A 29 1.15 6.17 12.66
CA HIS A 29 0.04 5.22 12.60
C HIS A 29 0.52 3.79 12.88
N LEU A 30 -0.27 3.02 13.62
CA LEU A 30 -0.01 1.60 13.88
C LEU A 30 -0.87 0.74 12.96
N ILE A 31 -0.22 -0.12 12.18
CA ILE A 31 -0.90 -1.06 11.29
C ILE A 31 -0.85 -2.45 11.89
N TYR A 32 -2.01 -2.99 12.27
CA TYR A 32 -2.15 -4.31 12.86
C TYR A 32 -2.91 -5.25 11.94
N ALA A 33 -2.37 -6.45 11.71
CA ALA A 33 -3.04 -7.53 11.00
C ALA A 33 -2.44 -8.89 11.40
N PRO A 34 -3.18 -10.01 11.25
CA PRO A 34 -2.65 -11.36 11.44
C PRO A 34 -1.52 -11.73 10.47
N ASN A 35 -0.84 -12.85 10.73
CA ASN A 35 0.16 -13.39 9.81
C ASN A 35 -0.50 -13.89 8.52
N GLY A 36 0.18 -13.69 7.39
CA GLY A 36 -0.32 -14.10 6.08
C GLY A 36 -1.33 -13.14 5.42
N ILE A 37 -1.71 -12.04 6.07
CA ILE A 37 -2.66 -11.07 5.49
C ILE A 37 -1.93 -10.04 4.63
N MET A 38 -1.50 -8.91 5.23
CA MET A 38 -0.98 -7.79 4.41
C MET A 38 0.23 -7.06 4.97
N LYS A 39 0.68 -7.30 6.21
CA LYS A 39 1.74 -6.49 6.84
C LYS A 39 2.98 -6.33 5.97
N SER A 40 3.60 -7.44 5.58
CA SER A 40 4.79 -7.42 4.72
C SER A 40 4.46 -7.07 3.26
N SER A 41 3.22 -7.26 2.80
CA SER A 41 2.81 -6.90 1.45
C SER A 41 2.67 -5.38 1.33
N LEU A 42 2.09 -4.74 2.33
CA LEU A 42 1.97 -3.29 2.45
C LEU A 42 3.35 -2.64 2.47
N ALA A 43 4.25 -3.15 3.33
CA ALA A 43 5.64 -2.65 3.39
C ALA A 43 6.35 -2.75 2.03
N ARG A 44 6.14 -3.82 1.25
CA ARG A 44 6.72 -3.97 -0.09
C ARG A 44 6.18 -2.96 -1.10
N VAL A 45 4.90 -2.57 -1.02
CA VAL A 45 4.36 -1.51 -1.88
C VAL A 45 5.13 -0.20 -1.64
N PHE A 46 5.24 0.24 -0.38
CA PHE A 46 5.97 1.46 -0.05
C PHE A 46 7.47 1.38 -0.39
N ASP A 47 8.12 0.24 -0.13
CA ASP A 47 9.52 0.01 -0.51
C ASP A 47 9.75 0.11 -2.04
N ALA A 48 8.81 -0.43 -2.84
CA ALA A 48 8.86 -0.31 -4.29
C ALA A 48 8.71 1.15 -4.76
N TYR A 49 7.86 1.94 -4.10
CA TYR A 49 7.76 3.38 -4.36
C TYR A 49 9.07 4.11 -4.06
N GLN A 50 9.64 3.86 -2.87
CA GLN A 50 10.89 4.48 -2.42
C GLN A 50 12.06 4.17 -3.37
N LYS A 51 12.12 2.94 -3.90
CA LYS A 51 13.18 2.48 -4.81
C LYS A 51 12.92 2.81 -6.29
N GLY A 52 11.80 3.44 -6.63
CA GLY A 52 11.41 3.71 -8.02
C GLY A 52 10.98 2.47 -8.82
N ASN A 53 10.73 1.34 -8.16
CA ASN A 53 10.42 0.04 -8.77
C ASN A 53 8.91 -0.25 -8.85
N LYS A 54 8.09 0.77 -9.11
CA LYS A 54 6.61 0.65 -9.10
C LYS A 54 6.10 -0.39 -10.11
N ALA A 55 6.80 -0.59 -11.22
CA ALA A 55 6.48 -1.60 -12.24
C ALA A 55 6.47 -3.05 -11.70
N ASN A 56 7.11 -3.30 -10.55
CA ASN A 56 7.14 -4.61 -9.91
C ASN A 56 5.96 -4.86 -8.96
N ILE A 57 5.07 -3.88 -8.76
CA ILE A 57 3.91 -4.01 -7.89
C ILE A 57 2.82 -4.75 -8.65
N ARG A 58 2.53 -5.97 -8.23
CA ARG A 58 1.50 -6.85 -8.80
C ARG A 58 1.15 -7.99 -7.87
N ASP A 59 0.10 -8.74 -8.23
CA ASP A 59 -0.24 -9.99 -7.55
C ASP A 59 0.90 -10.99 -7.75
N ARG A 60 1.13 -11.86 -6.75
CA ARG A 60 2.21 -12.87 -6.79
C ARG A 60 1.73 -14.23 -7.27
N ILE A 61 0.44 -14.49 -7.21
CA ILE A 61 -0.19 -15.76 -7.55
C ILE A 61 -0.95 -15.60 -8.87
N PHE A 62 -1.78 -14.57 -8.97
CA PHE A 62 -2.65 -14.35 -10.13
C PHE A 62 -2.12 -13.20 -10.99
N LEU A 63 -1.10 -13.49 -11.79
CA LEU A 63 -0.37 -12.49 -12.59
C LEU A 63 -1.24 -11.74 -13.62
N ASN A 64 -2.40 -12.29 -13.99
CA ASN A 64 -3.33 -11.70 -14.94
C ASN A 64 -4.28 -10.67 -14.32
N LYS A 65 -4.27 -10.50 -12.99
CA LYS A 65 -5.13 -9.51 -12.34
C LYS A 65 -4.60 -8.10 -12.56
N ASN A 66 -5.53 -7.20 -12.86
CA ASN A 66 -5.24 -5.76 -12.85
C ASN A 66 -4.81 -5.33 -11.45
N THR A 67 -3.72 -4.57 -11.37
CA THR A 67 -3.17 -4.09 -10.12
C THR A 67 -3.41 -2.59 -10.00
N ASN A 68 -4.01 -2.17 -8.88
CA ASN A 68 -4.06 -0.76 -8.49
C ASN A 68 -3.11 -0.55 -7.32
N HIS A 69 -2.27 0.48 -7.34
CA HIS A 69 -1.30 0.75 -6.30
C HIS A 69 -1.20 2.25 -5.95
N ARG A 70 -2.28 3.01 -6.12
CA ARG A 70 -2.29 4.47 -5.99
C ARG A 70 -1.90 4.92 -4.57
N ILE A 71 -0.98 5.89 -4.52
CA ILE A 71 -0.60 6.63 -3.31
C ILE A 71 -0.69 8.10 -3.66
N GLU A 72 -1.45 8.85 -2.86
CA GLU A 72 -1.57 10.31 -2.98
C GLU A 72 -1.11 10.96 -1.69
N VAL A 73 -0.41 12.08 -1.83
CA VAL A 73 0.10 12.85 -0.72
C VAL A 73 -0.41 14.26 -0.90
N ASP A 74 -1.17 14.76 0.08
CA ASP A 74 -1.66 16.12 0.04
C ASP A 74 -0.46 17.08 0.09
N SER A 75 -0.42 18.01 -0.87
CA SER A 75 0.64 19.03 -0.99
C SER A 75 0.45 20.10 0.09
#